data_AF-A0A3D3ZGR5-F1
#
_entry.id   AF-A0A3D3ZGR5-F1
#
_cell.length_a   1.000
_cell.length_b   1.000
_cell.length_c   1.000
_cell.angle_alpha   90.00
_cell.angle_beta   90.00
_cell.angle_gamma   90.00
#
_symmetry.space_group_name_H-M   'P 1'
#
loop_
_entity.id
_entity.type
_entity.pdbx_description
1 polymer ?
#
loop_
_entity_poly.entity_id
_entity_poly.type
_entity_poly.pdbx_seq_one_letter_code
_entity_poly.pdbx_strand_id
1 'polypeptide(L)'
;SPADIDNWQLHFLVAARNDPSLKLSLDEYWRLNPKSRAAAARPFGKDFEKNLLLALGYAARIYPTVWNGLATDQPTGCHLTMDEAFAFLKESAWVLGDAGYAVIVPAWWTPDGRRRAKVRLKTAMRSPKGASATSNGYFSLSTLISYEYQLSIGGQVVTEEEWQQLVNAKSPLVQFRGQWMELDRDKMQQLLQFWQTHQHEEQEITLLDMLKIGTEAEDDLEWDHDQSLRDMLSMLHDKNAFAPIEDPATLQGTLRDYQKRGVAWL
;
A
#
# COMPACT_ATOMS: atom_id res chain seq x y z
N SER A 1 20.13 5.77 -17.32
CA SER A 1 19.83 6.99 -18.10
C SER A 1 18.35 7.30 -18.01
N PRO A 2 17.89 8.55 -18.18
CA PRO A 2 16.46 8.88 -18.14
C PRO A 2 15.61 8.25 -19.27
N ALA A 3 16.20 7.39 -20.11
CA ALA A 3 15.54 6.66 -21.19
C ALA A 3 14.87 5.34 -20.75
N ASP A 4 15.12 4.83 -19.54
CA ASP A 4 14.51 3.57 -19.07
C ASP A 4 13.14 3.76 -18.39
N ILE A 5 12.71 5.01 -18.17
CA ILE A 5 11.50 5.35 -17.41
C ILE A 5 10.22 5.09 -18.23
N ASP A 6 10.36 4.94 -19.56
CA ASP A 6 9.25 4.82 -20.52
C ASP A 6 9.19 3.44 -21.23
N ASN A 7 9.89 2.42 -20.73
CA ASN A 7 9.90 1.10 -21.36
C ASN A 7 8.78 0.18 -20.83
N TRP A 8 7.54 0.67 -20.85
CA TRP A 8 6.40 -0.16 -20.50
C TRP A 8 6.06 -1.08 -21.66
N GLN A 9 5.85 -2.36 -21.35
CA GLN A 9 5.53 -3.37 -22.34
C GLN A 9 4.35 -4.21 -21.86
N LEU A 10 3.39 -4.39 -22.74
CA LEU A 10 2.31 -5.34 -22.57
C LEU A 10 2.71 -6.62 -23.30
N HIS A 11 2.90 -7.70 -22.54
CA HIS A 11 3.30 -9.01 -23.08
C HIS A 11 2.06 -9.86 -23.33
N PHE A 12 2.03 -10.57 -24.46
CA PHE A 12 0.95 -11.49 -24.78
C PHE A 12 1.27 -12.89 -24.27
N LEU A 13 0.33 -13.44 -23.50
CA LEU A 13 0.39 -14.81 -23.00
C LEU A 13 -0.92 -15.54 -23.34
N VAL A 14 -0.82 -16.85 -23.47
CA VAL A 14 -1.98 -17.73 -23.64
C VAL A 14 -2.08 -18.65 -22.42
N ALA A 15 -3.26 -18.71 -21.82
CA ALA A 15 -3.56 -19.63 -20.73
C ALA A 15 -4.53 -20.72 -21.23
N ALA A 16 -4.36 -21.95 -20.74
CA ALA A 16 -5.26 -23.03 -21.12
C ALA A 16 -6.61 -22.85 -20.42
N ARG A 17 -7.70 -23.00 -21.17
CA ARG A 17 -9.07 -22.80 -20.63
C ARG A 17 -9.40 -23.76 -19.48
N ASN A 18 -8.86 -24.96 -19.53
CA ASN A 18 -9.08 -26.01 -18.52
C ASN A 18 -8.06 -25.97 -17.38
N ASP A 19 -6.93 -25.27 -17.58
CA ASP A 19 -5.87 -25.12 -16.59
C ASP A 19 -5.22 -23.74 -16.71
N PRO A 20 -5.74 -22.72 -16.01
CA PRO A 20 -5.22 -21.36 -16.06
C PRO A 20 -3.78 -21.20 -15.53
N SER A 21 -3.26 -22.22 -14.83
CA SER A 21 -1.87 -22.23 -14.38
C SER A 21 -0.89 -22.51 -15.52
N LEU A 22 -1.35 -23.23 -16.56
CA LEU A 22 -0.57 -23.48 -17.76
C LEU A 22 -0.59 -22.24 -18.66
N LYS A 23 0.51 -21.48 -18.62
CA LYS A 23 0.71 -20.27 -19.40
C LYS A 23 1.82 -20.47 -20.44
N LEU A 24 1.63 -19.89 -21.61
CA LEU A 24 2.60 -19.85 -22.69
C LEU A 24 2.87 -18.40 -23.09
N SER A 25 4.12 -17.96 -22.94
CA SER A 25 4.57 -16.66 -23.45
C SER A 25 4.67 -16.72 -24.97
N LEU A 26 4.10 -15.73 -25.67
CA LEU A 26 4.24 -15.66 -27.12
C LEU A 26 5.66 -15.33 -27.56
N ASP A 27 6.40 -14.53 -26.78
CA ASP A 27 7.82 -14.26 -27.04
C ASP A 27 8.66 -15.55 -27.04
N GLU A 28 8.43 -16.44 -26.07
CA GLU A 28 9.09 -17.75 -26.03
C GLU A 28 8.60 -18.65 -27.16
N TYR A 29 7.28 -18.68 -27.41
CA TYR A 29 6.67 -19.51 -28.44
C TYR A 29 7.26 -19.23 -29.83
N TRP A 30 7.38 -17.97 -30.23
CA TRP A 30 7.88 -17.61 -31.56
C TRP A 30 9.37 -17.91 -31.75
N ARG A 31 10.16 -17.93 -30.67
CA ARG A 31 11.58 -18.34 -30.71
C ARG A 31 11.77 -19.86 -30.90
N LEU A 32 10.73 -20.66 -30.68
CA LEU A 32 10.83 -22.12 -30.83
C LEU A 32 10.85 -22.56 -32.30
N ASN A 33 11.57 -23.65 -32.56
CA ASN A 33 11.50 -24.32 -33.85
C ASN A 33 10.08 -24.91 -34.11
N PRO A 34 9.71 -25.21 -35.36
CA PRO A 34 8.35 -25.64 -35.70
C PRO A 34 7.87 -26.90 -34.96
N LYS A 35 8.76 -27.86 -34.70
CA LYS A 35 8.41 -29.11 -33.98
C LYS A 35 8.09 -28.83 -32.52
N SER A 36 8.88 -27.99 -31.86
CA SER A 36 8.68 -27.57 -30.49
C SER A 36 7.45 -26.67 -30.33
N ARG A 37 7.20 -25.77 -31.29
CA ARG A 37 5.95 -24.98 -31.34
C ARG A 37 4.71 -25.85 -31.39
N ALA A 38 4.69 -26.82 -32.29
CA ALA A 38 3.57 -27.77 -32.40
C ALA A 38 3.37 -28.55 -31.09
N ALA A 39 4.43 -28.88 -30.35
CA ALA A 39 4.32 -29.53 -29.04
C ALA A 39 3.77 -28.58 -27.95
N ALA A 40 4.27 -27.34 -27.89
CA ALA A 40 3.84 -26.33 -26.93
C ALA A 40 2.37 -25.89 -27.14
N ALA A 41 1.89 -25.88 -28.38
CA ALA A 41 0.52 -25.52 -28.71
C ALA A 41 -0.53 -26.62 -28.41
N ARG A 42 -0.12 -27.89 -28.28
CA ARG A 42 -1.04 -29.04 -28.07
C ARG A 42 -2.05 -28.86 -26.92
N PRO A 43 -1.66 -28.37 -25.73
CA PRO A 43 -2.59 -28.20 -24.61
C PRO A 43 -3.68 -27.16 -24.87
N PHE A 44 -3.45 -26.24 -25.81
CA PHE A 44 -4.34 -25.11 -26.12
C PHE A 44 -5.32 -25.41 -27.26
N GLY A 45 -5.27 -26.62 -27.84
CA GLY A 45 -6.23 -27.11 -28.83
C GLY A 45 -5.75 -27.10 -30.28
N LYS A 46 -6.67 -27.37 -31.20
CA LYS A 46 -6.42 -27.37 -32.65
C LYS A 46 -6.43 -25.94 -33.20
N ASP A 47 -5.73 -25.71 -34.31
CA ASP A 47 -5.64 -24.41 -35.00
C ASP A 47 -5.22 -23.25 -34.08
N PHE A 48 -4.31 -23.53 -33.15
CA PHE A 48 -3.88 -22.63 -32.08
C PHE A 48 -3.54 -21.22 -32.58
N GLU A 49 -2.64 -21.09 -33.57
CA GLU A 49 -2.20 -19.79 -34.08
C GLU A 49 -3.35 -18.97 -34.70
N LYS A 50 -4.26 -19.63 -35.43
CA LYS A 50 -5.45 -18.96 -35.99
C LYS A 50 -6.37 -18.44 -34.90
N ASN A 51 -6.65 -19.27 -33.89
CA ASN A 51 -7.51 -18.89 -32.78
C ASN A 51 -6.87 -17.79 -31.92
N LEU A 52 -5.56 -17.84 -31.74
CA LEU A 52 -4.77 -16.81 -31.07
C LEU A 52 -4.90 -15.47 -31.80
N LEU A 53 -4.66 -15.42 -33.11
CA LEU A 53 -4.74 -14.19 -33.89
C LEU A 53 -6.16 -13.61 -33.91
N LEU A 54 -7.18 -14.46 -33.98
CA LEU A 54 -8.58 -14.04 -33.84
C LEU A 54 -8.85 -13.43 -32.46
N ALA A 55 -8.39 -14.08 -31.38
CA ALA A 55 -8.57 -13.61 -30.01
C ALA A 55 -7.86 -12.27 -29.78
N LEU A 56 -6.64 -12.09 -30.28
CA LEU A 56 -5.92 -10.82 -30.23
C LEU A 56 -6.60 -9.74 -31.08
N GLY A 57 -7.15 -10.09 -32.25
CA GLY A 57 -7.93 -9.17 -33.07
C GLY A 57 -9.20 -8.67 -32.38
N TYR A 58 -9.90 -9.53 -31.63
CA TYR A 58 -11.02 -9.10 -30.78
C TYR A 58 -10.55 -8.22 -29.62
N ALA A 59 -9.43 -8.56 -28.96
CA ALA A 59 -8.85 -7.74 -27.90
C ALA A 59 -8.46 -6.35 -28.42
N ALA A 60 -7.94 -6.26 -29.65
CA ALA A 60 -7.58 -5.01 -30.29
C ALA A 60 -8.77 -4.11 -30.66
N ARG A 61 -10.00 -4.65 -30.69
CA ARG A 61 -11.21 -3.82 -30.79
C ARG A 61 -11.60 -3.18 -29.45
N ILE A 62 -11.23 -3.81 -28.34
CA ILE A 62 -11.47 -3.33 -26.98
C ILE A 62 -10.37 -2.34 -26.58
N TYR A 63 -9.11 -2.71 -26.80
CA TYR A 63 -7.94 -1.89 -26.52
C TYR A 63 -7.09 -1.71 -27.79
N PRO A 64 -7.28 -0.60 -28.53
CA PRO A 64 -6.64 -0.39 -29.85
C PRO A 64 -5.12 -0.51 -29.88
N THR A 65 -4.43 -0.23 -28.78
CA THR A 65 -2.95 -0.32 -28.71
C THR A 65 -2.42 -1.73 -28.92
N VAL A 66 -3.27 -2.77 -28.78
CA VAL A 66 -2.93 -4.16 -29.16
C VAL A 66 -2.61 -4.29 -30.65
N TRP A 67 -3.21 -3.46 -31.52
CA TRP A 67 -2.91 -3.46 -32.96
C TRP A 67 -1.43 -3.26 -33.25
N ASN A 68 -0.74 -2.45 -32.44
CA ASN A 68 0.70 -2.20 -32.61
C ASN A 68 1.51 -3.50 -32.41
N GLY A 69 1.04 -4.41 -31.56
CA GLY A 69 1.66 -5.71 -31.32
C GLY A 69 1.31 -6.78 -32.36
N LEU A 70 0.32 -6.51 -33.21
CA LEU A 70 -0.12 -7.38 -34.31
C LEU A 70 0.47 -6.97 -35.67
N ALA A 71 1.45 -6.06 -35.69
CA ALA A 71 2.06 -5.56 -36.92
C ALA A 71 2.94 -6.61 -37.65
N THR A 72 3.37 -7.66 -36.94
CA THR A 72 4.20 -8.75 -37.48
C THR A 72 3.42 -10.07 -37.50
N ASP A 73 3.97 -11.06 -38.19
CA ASP A 73 3.46 -12.45 -38.20
C ASP A 73 3.73 -13.20 -36.87
N GLN A 74 4.43 -12.56 -35.93
CA GLN A 74 4.86 -13.12 -34.65
C GLN A 74 4.55 -12.14 -33.52
N PRO A 75 3.27 -11.98 -33.13
CA PRO A 75 2.88 -11.02 -32.12
C PRO A 75 3.37 -11.46 -30.74
N THR A 76 4.19 -10.61 -30.11
CA THR A 76 4.75 -10.86 -28.76
C THR A 76 4.20 -9.90 -27.70
N GLY A 77 3.77 -8.72 -28.12
CA GLY A 77 3.31 -7.66 -27.23
C GLY A 77 3.36 -6.28 -27.90
N CYS A 78 3.08 -5.23 -27.13
CA CYS A 78 3.24 -3.85 -27.58
C CYS A 78 3.91 -2.98 -26.51
N HIS A 79 4.55 -1.90 -26.97
CA HIS A 79 5.10 -0.88 -26.08
C HIS A 79 4.01 0.13 -25.73
N LEU A 80 4.03 0.57 -24.49
CA LEU A 80 3.16 1.60 -23.96
C LEU A 80 4.03 2.77 -23.50
N THR A 81 3.55 3.98 -23.74
CA THR A 81 4.03 5.13 -22.97
C THR A 81 3.57 5.01 -21.52
N MET A 82 4.21 5.74 -20.63
CA MET A 82 3.81 5.81 -19.23
C MET A 82 2.33 6.21 -19.04
N ASP A 83 1.83 7.17 -19.83
CA ASP A 83 0.42 7.61 -19.75
C ASP A 83 -0.55 6.52 -20.24
N GLU A 84 -0.19 5.80 -21.31
CA GLU A 84 -0.97 4.66 -21.81
C GLU A 84 -0.96 3.49 -20.84
N ALA A 85 0.17 3.21 -20.19
CA ALA A 85 0.27 2.18 -19.16
C ALA A 85 -0.61 2.51 -17.96
N PHE A 86 -0.63 3.78 -17.52
CA PHE A 86 -1.53 4.23 -16.46
C PHE A 86 -3.00 4.08 -16.84
N ALA A 87 -3.39 4.57 -18.02
CA ALA A 87 -4.75 4.45 -18.53
C ALA A 87 -5.18 2.98 -18.66
N PHE A 88 -4.27 2.12 -19.13
CA PHE A 88 -4.50 0.68 -19.23
C PHE A 88 -4.78 0.06 -17.86
N LEU A 89 -3.92 0.33 -16.87
CA LEU A 89 -4.05 -0.24 -15.52
C LEU A 89 -5.29 0.26 -14.77
N LYS A 90 -5.73 1.49 -15.04
CA LYS A 90 -6.88 2.11 -14.39
C LYS A 90 -8.22 1.63 -14.97
N GLU A 91 -8.29 1.42 -16.28
CA GLU A 91 -9.56 1.16 -16.97
C GLU A 91 -9.48 -0.07 -17.90
N SER A 92 -8.64 -0.03 -18.93
CA SER A 92 -8.65 -1.05 -19.99
C SER A 92 -8.38 -2.48 -19.51
N ALA A 93 -7.56 -2.65 -18.47
CA ALA A 93 -7.28 -3.94 -17.86
C ALA A 93 -8.55 -4.61 -17.32
N TRP A 94 -9.44 -3.83 -16.70
CA TRP A 94 -10.73 -4.32 -16.18
C TRP A 94 -11.71 -4.62 -17.32
N VAL A 95 -11.79 -3.74 -18.32
CA VAL A 95 -12.66 -3.94 -19.50
C VAL A 95 -12.26 -5.22 -20.27
N LEU A 96 -10.95 -5.48 -20.41
CA LEU A 96 -10.45 -6.73 -20.99
C LEU A 96 -10.77 -7.93 -20.10
N GLY A 97 -10.65 -7.79 -18.79
CA GLY A 97 -11.08 -8.78 -17.80
C GLY A 97 -12.54 -9.20 -17.98
N ASP A 98 -13.45 -8.23 -18.05
CA ASP A 98 -14.89 -8.45 -18.24
C ASP A 98 -15.21 -9.08 -19.60
N ALA A 99 -14.40 -8.80 -20.63
CA ALA A 99 -14.50 -9.45 -21.93
C ALA A 99 -13.92 -10.89 -21.96
N GLY A 100 -13.43 -11.40 -20.82
CA GLY A 100 -12.94 -12.77 -20.66
C GLY A 100 -11.44 -12.95 -20.88
N TYR A 101 -10.67 -11.86 -20.95
CA TYR A 101 -9.20 -11.92 -21.05
C TYR A 101 -8.57 -11.87 -19.66
N ALA A 102 -7.65 -12.79 -19.37
CA ALA A 102 -6.87 -12.74 -18.14
C ALA A 102 -5.77 -11.67 -18.25
N VAL A 103 -5.87 -10.61 -17.45
CA VAL A 103 -4.85 -9.55 -17.38
C VAL A 103 -4.01 -9.73 -16.11
N ILE A 104 -2.69 -9.84 -16.29
CA ILE A 104 -1.74 -9.90 -15.16
C ILE A 104 -1.17 -8.50 -14.98
N VAL A 105 -1.49 -7.87 -13.85
CA VAL A 105 -0.94 -6.56 -13.48
C VAL A 105 0.30 -6.73 -12.59
N PRO A 106 1.19 -5.73 -12.57
CA PRO A 106 2.32 -5.74 -11.66
C PRO A 106 1.89 -5.78 -10.19
N ALA A 107 2.70 -6.42 -9.32
CA ALA A 107 2.38 -6.62 -7.92
C ALA A 107 2.16 -5.31 -7.12
N TRP A 108 2.77 -4.21 -7.52
CA TRP A 108 2.60 -2.90 -6.87
C TRP A 108 1.26 -2.21 -7.22
N TRP A 109 0.52 -2.69 -8.23
CA TRP A 109 -0.78 -2.14 -8.61
C TRP A 109 -1.97 -2.80 -7.90
N THR A 110 -1.74 -3.92 -7.20
CA THR A 110 -2.78 -4.61 -6.44
C THR A 110 -3.19 -3.78 -5.20
N PRO A 111 -4.40 -3.98 -4.64
CA PRO A 111 -4.82 -3.27 -3.44
C PRO A 111 -3.81 -3.37 -2.29
N ASP A 112 -3.20 -4.55 -2.09
CA ASP A 112 -2.18 -4.79 -1.06
C ASP A 112 -0.82 -4.16 -1.40
N GLY A 113 -0.51 -4.03 -2.69
CA GLY A 113 0.77 -3.51 -3.19
C GLY A 113 0.80 -2.01 -3.43
N ARG A 114 -0.37 -1.35 -3.51
CA ARG A 114 -0.48 0.09 -3.75
C ARG A 114 0.10 0.87 -2.58
N ARG A 115 1.33 1.33 -2.75
CA ARG A 115 1.96 2.29 -1.84
C ARG A 115 1.32 3.66 -2.08
N ARG A 116 0.44 4.06 -1.18
CA ARG A 116 -0.25 5.35 -1.22
C ARG A 116 0.58 6.41 -0.50
N ALA A 117 0.44 7.66 -0.95
CA ALA A 117 0.84 8.83 -0.19
C ALA A 117 -0.06 8.93 1.05
N LYS A 118 0.55 9.01 2.24
CA LYS A 118 -0.16 9.13 3.52
C LYS A 118 0.48 10.24 4.35
N VAL A 119 -0.25 10.74 5.32
CA VAL A 119 0.35 11.59 6.36
C VAL A 119 0.67 10.68 7.55
N ARG A 120 1.94 10.65 7.94
CA ARG A 120 2.40 9.92 9.11
C ARG A 120 2.40 10.84 10.32
N LEU A 121 1.78 10.41 11.41
CA LEU A 121 1.84 11.10 12.69
C LEU A 121 2.89 10.46 13.57
N LYS A 122 4.01 11.15 13.80
CA LYS A 122 5.01 10.70 14.75
C LYS A 122 4.61 11.18 16.14
N THR A 123 4.20 10.27 17.02
CA THR A 123 3.75 10.61 18.37
C THR A 123 4.83 10.27 19.40
N ALA A 124 5.16 11.22 20.27
CA ALA A 124 6.08 11.03 21.39
C ALA A 124 5.38 11.43 22.71
N MET A 125 5.57 10.63 23.76
CA MET A 125 5.09 11.00 25.09
C MET A 125 5.91 12.16 25.64
N ARG A 126 5.21 13.20 26.13
CA ARG A 126 5.82 14.27 26.89
C ARG A 126 5.56 14.01 28.37
N SER A 127 6.58 13.61 29.13
CA SER A 127 6.49 13.63 30.58
C SER A 127 6.36 15.08 31.05
N PRO A 128 5.42 15.42 31.94
CA PRO A 128 5.28 16.79 32.44
C PRO A 128 6.60 17.24 33.05
N LYS A 129 7.18 18.35 32.57
CA LYS A 129 8.35 18.97 33.19
C LYS A 129 7.98 19.35 34.63
N GLY A 130 8.49 18.58 35.60
CA GLY A 130 8.29 18.82 37.03
C GLY A 130 7.56 17.72 37.80
N ALA A 131 7.09 16.64 37.15
CA ALA A 131 6.57 15.49 37.87
C ALA A 131 7.73 14.67 38.48
N SER A 132 7.97 14.85 39.77
CA SER A 132 8.80 13.93 40.55
C SER A 132 8.23 12.51 40.40
N ALA A 133 9.12 11.53 40.22
CA ALA A 133 8.80 10.11 40.03
C ALA A 133 8.26 9.44 41.32
N THR A 134 7.20 9.99 41.91
CA THR A 134 6.68 9.56 43.23
C THR A 134 5.15 9.42 43.32
N SER A 135 4.44 9.31 42.20
CA SER A 135 3.05 8.80 42.22
C SER A 135 2.84 7.71 41.17
N ASN A 136 2.50 6.51 41.64
CA ASN A 136 2.32 5.25 40.93
C ASN A 136 1.23 5.21 39.82
N GLY A 137 0.76 6.34 39.30
CA GLY A 137 -0.20 6.35 38.19
C GLY A 137 0.51 6.30 36.85
N TYR A 138 0.93 5.11 36.39
CA TYR A 138 1.52 4.92 35.04
C TYR A 138 0.51 5.17 33.90
N PHE A 139 -0.78 5.30 34.22
CA PHE A 139 -1.86 5.27 33.26
C PHE A 139 -2.87 6.41 33.48
N SER A 140 -2.54 7.62 33.06
CA SER A 140 -3.54 8.69 32.95
C SER A 140 -3.96 8.89 31.50
N LEU A 141 -5.25 8.74 31.19
CA LEU A 141 -5.80 9.10 29.87
C LEU A 141 -5.67 10.60 29.56
N SER A 142 -5.33 11.42 30.56
CA SER A 142 -4.96 12.83 30.39
C SER A 142 -3.47 13.06 30.07
N THR A 143 -2.69 12.00 29.88
CA THR A 143 -1.29 12.13 29.46
C THR A 143 -1.24 12.83 28.11
N LEU A 144 -0.49 13.92 28.07
CA LEU A 144 -0.29 14.72 26.88
C LEU A 144 0.74 14.04 25.98
N ILE A 145 0.36 13.88 24.72
CA ILE A 145 1.22 13.36 23.67
C ILE A 145 1.56 14.51 22.76
N SER A 146 2.86 14.80 22.65
CA SER A 146 3.36 15.62 21.55
C SER A 146 3.34 14.79 20.29
N TYR A 147 2.86 15.36 19.19
CA TYR A 147 2.96 14.71 17.90
C TYR A 147 3.47 15.68 16.84
N GLU A 148 4.15 15.10 15.86
CA GLU A 148 4.73 15.79 14.73
C GLU A 148 4.16 15.17 13.46
N TYR A 149 3.61 16.00 12.59
CA TYR A 149 3.19 15.54 11.26
C TYR A 149 4.43 15.34 10.38
N GLN A 150 4.49 14.18 9.74
CA GLN A 150 5.52 13.84 8.76
C GLN A 150 4.84 13.33 7.49
N LEU A 151 5.39 13.70 6.33
CA LEU A 151 4.92 13.16 5.06
C LEU A 151 5.51 11.76 4.87
N SER A 152 4.68 10.78 4.53
CA SER A 152 5.14 9.43 4.24
C SER A 152 4.55 8.88 2.95
N ILE A 153 5.31 8.02 2.28
CA ILE A 153 4.85 7.33 1.08
C ILE A 153 5.21 5.86 1.20
N GLY A 154 4.19 4.99 1.17
CA GLY A 154 4.40 3.55 1.31
C GLY A 154 5.13 3.16 2.60
N GLY A 155 4.83 3.84 3.71
CA GLY A 155 5.42 3.55 5.02
C GLY A 155 6.84 4.11 5.22
N GLN A 156 7.32 4.99 4.35
CA GLN A 156 8.64 5.63 4.49
C GLN A 156 8.48 7.14 4.58
N VAL A 157 9.21 7.77 5.50
CA VAL A 157 9.25 9.23 5.65
C VAL A 157 9.94 9.86 4.44
N VAL A 158 9.36 10.97 3.97
CA VAL A 158 9.75 11.71 2.77
C VAL A 158 9.95 13.17 3.16
N THR A 159 10.99 13.82 2.63
CA THR A 159 11.21 15.25 2.87
C THR A 159 10.23 16.10 2.06
N GLU A 160 10.04 17.37 2.45
CA GLU A 160 9.21 18.29 1.68
C GLU A 160 9.72 18.45 0.24
N GLU A 161 11.05 18.52 0.05
CA GLU A 161 11.67 18.61 -1.27
C GLU A 161 11.36 17.39 -2.14
N GLU A 162 11.49 16.18 -1.59
CA GLU A 162 11.14 14.93 -2.27
C GLU A 162 9.64 14.89 -2.60
N TRP A 163 8.78 15.33 -1.67
CA TRP A 163 7.34 15.39 -1.89
C TRP A 163 6.96 16.36 -3.01
N GLN A 164 7.55 17.55 -3.03
CA GLN A 164 7.32 18.55 -4.09
C GLN A 164 7.80 18.03 -5.44
N GLN A 165 8.92 17.30 -5.50
CA GLN A 165 9.36 16.66 -6.75
C GLN A 165 8.34 15.65 -7.26
N LEU A 166 7.72 14.87 -6.37
CA LEU A 166 6.69 13.90 -6.73
C LEU A 166 5.38 14.57 -7.17
N VAL A 167 4.96 15.65 -6.49
CA VAL A 167 3.78 16.44 -6.89
C VAL A 167 3.99 17.11 -8.26
N ASN A 168 5.19 17.61 -8.51
CA ASN A 168 5.56 18.25 -9.77
C ASN A 168 5.83 17.26 -10.91
N ALA A 169 5.94 15.96 -10.61
CA ALA A 169 6.13 14.94 -11.63
C ALA A 169 4.93 14.93 -12.58
N LYS A 170 5.19 15.04 -13.89
CA LYS A 170 4.15 15.18 -14.94
C LYS A 170 3.30 13.94 -15.19
N SER A 171 3.67 12.80 -14.62
CA SER A 171 2.93 11.55 -14.75
C SER A 171 2.32 11.10 -13.41
N PRO A 172 1.14 10.45 -13.43
CA PRO A 172 0.56 9.80 -12.25
C PRO A 172 1.29 8.51 -11.82
N LEU A 173 2.13 7.93 -12.69
CA LEU A 173 3.01 6.81 -12.34
C LEU A 173 4.43 7.33 -12.10
N VAL A 174 4.94 7.14 -10.89
CA VAL A 174 6.30 7.57 -10.54
C VAL A 174 7.06 6.43 -9.89
N GLN A 175 8.36 6.36 -10.20
CA GLN A 175 9.27 5.43 -9.54
C GLN A 175 9.88 6.11 -8.32
N PHE A 176 9.48 5.70 -7.13
CA PHE A 176 10.03 6.17 -5.86
C PHE A 176 10.84 5.05 -5.20
N ARG A 177 12.13 5.31 -4.94
CA ARG A 177 13.07 4.37 -4.30
C ARG A 177 13.06 2.97 -4.93
N GLY A 178 13.03 2.92 -6.26
CA GLY A 178 13.07 1.68 -7.05
C GLY A 178 11.72 0.98 -7.24
N GLN A 179 10.63 1.53 -6.72
CA GLN A 179 9.29 0.95 -6.84
C GLN A 179 8.31 1.90 -7.54
N TRP A 180 7.45 1.33 -8.38
CA TRP A 180 6.39 2.07 -9.05
C TRP A 180 5.21 2.32 -8.12
N MET A 181 4.66 3.52 -8.19
CA MET A 181 3.49 3.91 -7.41
C MET A 181 2.57 4.83 -8.19
N GLU A 182 1.27 4.70 -7.88
CA GLU A 182 0.23 5.62 -8.30
C GLU A 182 0.23 6.85 -7.39
N LEU A 183 0.42 8.03 -7.97
CA LEU A 183 0.29 9.29 -7.28
C LEU A 183 -1.02 9.96 -7.68
N ASP A 184 -1.86 10.20 -6.68
CA ASP A 184 -3.03 11.08 -6.79
C ASP A 184 -2.59 12.50 -6.43
N ARG A 185 -2.35 13.33 -7.44
CA ARG A 185 -1.84 14.69 -7.22
C ARG A 185 -2.76 15.56 -6.39
N ASP A 186 -4.07 15.44 -6.61
CA ASP A 186 -5.05 16.26 -5.90
C ASP A 186 -4.99 15.93 -4.40
N LYS A 187 -4.93 14.62 -4.08
CA LYS A 187 -4.71 14.17 -2.71
C LYS A 187 -3.36 14.60 -2.16
N MET A 188 -2.27 14.47 -2.92
CA MET A 188 -0.94 14.87 -2.44
C MET A 188 -0.83 16.37 -2.17
N GLN A 189 -1.53 17.21 -2.94
CA GLN A 189 -1.62 18.65 -2.68
C GLN A 189 -2.44 18.94 -1.43
N GLN A 190 -3.55 18.24 -1.22
CA GLN A 190 -4.35 18.35 0.01
C GLN A 190 -3.53 17.95 1.23
N LEU A 191 -2.81 16.82 1.17
CA LEU A 191 -1.95 16.35 2.26
C LEU A 191 -0.78 17.31 2.51
N LEU A 192 -0.20 17.92 1.47
CA LEU A 192 0.84 18.94 1.62
C LEU A 192 0.31 20.20 2.30
N GLN A 193 -0.86 20.71 1.88
CA GLN A 193 -1.49 21.87 2.51
C GLN A 193 -1.85 21.61 3.96
N PHE A 194 -2.39 20.42 4.25
CA PHE A 194 -2.68 19.97 5.61
C PHE A 194 -1.40 19.93 6.46
N TRP A 195 -0.33 19.31 5.96
CA TRP A 195 0.96 19.27 6.64
C TRP A 195 1.52 20.67 6.90
N GLN A 196 1.56 21.56 5.90
CA GLN A 196 2.07 22.93 6.06
C GLN A 196 1.27 23.76 7.07
N THR A 197 -0.05 23.57 7.12
CA THR A 197 -0.93 24.25 8.07
C THR A 197 -0.66 23.79 9.52
N HIS A 198 -0.37 22.51 9.71
CA HIS A 198 -0.18 21.91 11.04
C HIS A 198 1.28 21.71 11.46
N GLN A 199 2.26 22.01 10.60
CA GLN A 199 3.69 21.84 10.89
C GLN A 199 4.20 22.76 12.02
N HIS A 200 3.61 23.95 12.14
CA HIS A 200 4.08 24.99 13.07
C HIS A 200 3.40 24.96 14.44
N GLU A 201 2.46 24.05 14.64
CA GLU A 201 1.70 23.94 15.87
C GLU A 201 2.27 22.74 16.64
N GLU A 202 2.92 22.97 17.79
CA GLU A 202 3.17 21.90 18.77
C GLU A 202 1.79 21.45 19.26
N GLN A 203 1.15 20.56 18.51
CA GLN A 203 -0.17 20.08 18.86
C GLN A 203 0.00 19.02 19.96
N GLU A 204 -0.67 19.27 21.08
CA GLU A 204 -0.79 18.32 22.17
C GLU A 204 -2.18 17.69 22.08
N ILE A 205 -2.24 16.38 21.91
CA ILE A 205 -3.50 15.63 22.01
C ILE A 205 -3.45 14.75 23.24
N THR A 206 -4.61 14.52 23.82
CA THR A 206 -4.75 13.50 24.88
C THR A 206 -4.68 12.11 24.25
N LEU A 207 -4.21 11.12 25.02
CA LEU A 207 -4.27 9.70 24.62
C LEU A 207 -5.67 9.27 24.17
N LEU A 208 -6.72 9.79 24.82
CA LEU A 208 -8.09 9.45 24.47
C LEU A 208 -8.48 9.99 23.09
N ASP A 209 -8.13 11.24 22.79
CA ASP A 209 -8.46 11.85 21.51
C ASP A 209 -7.63 11.26 20.37
N MET A 210 -6.37 10.92 20.62
CA MET A 210 -5.54 10.14 19.72
C MET A 210 -6.19 8.80 19.34
N LEU A 211 -6.69 8.05 20.32
CA LEU A 211 -7.35 6.77 20.07
C LEU A 211 -8.63 6.94 19.26
N LYS A 212 -9.42 7.99 19.52
CA LYS A 212 -10.62 8.31 18.73
C LYS A 212 -10.28 8.66 17.29
N ILE A 213 -9.29 9.54 17.07
CA ILE A 213 -8.84 9.91 15.73
C ILE A 213 -8.29 8.68 15.01
N GLY A 214 -7.54 7.81 15.69
CA GLY A 214 -7.04 6.56 15.12
C GLY A 214 -8.13 5.59 14.66
N THR A 215 -9.33 5.67 15.25
CA THR A 215 -10.50 4.87 14.84
C THR A 215 -11.39 5.55 13.80
N GLU A 216 -11.39 6.88 13.73
CA GLU A 216 -12.23 7.68 12.82
C GLU A 216 -11.49 8.05 11.52
N ALA A 217 -10.17 8.15 11.56
CA ALA A 217 -9.34 8.37 10.39
C ALA A 217 -9.28 7.09 9.55
N GLU A 218 -10.11 7.05 8.51
CA GLU A 218 -9.91 6.12 7.39
C GLU A 218 -8.48 6.25 6.84
N ASP A 219 -7.95 5.11 6.36
CA ASP A 219 -6.72 4.74 5.63
C ASP A 219 -5.61 5.77 5.26
N ASP A 220 -5.81 7.07 5.35
CA ASP A 220 -4.91 8.15 4.92
C ASP A 220 -3.95 8.64 6.03
N LEU A 221 -4.20 8.30 7.31
CA LEU A 221 -3.32 8.60 8.45
C LEU A 221 -2.60 7.34 8.94
N GLU A 222 -1.27 7.40 8.99
CA GLU A 222 -0.42 6.33 9.55
C GLU A 222 0.17 6.81 10.89
N TRP A 223 -0.06 6.07 11.97
CA TRP A 223 0.49 6.44 13.27
C TRP A 223 1.83 5.75 13.52
N ASP A 224 2.86 6.53 13.79
CA ASP A 224 4.17 6.06 14.20
C ASP A 224 4.42 6.43 15.67
N HIS A 225 4.13 5.47 16.54
CA HIS A 225 4.30 5.63 17.98
C HIS A 225 5.77 5.52 18.37
N ASP A 226 6.24 6.39 19.25
CA ASP A 226 7.54 6.20 19.91
C ASP A 226 7.52 4.92 20.78
N GLN A 227 8.70 4.35 21.05
CA GLN A 227 8.85 3.08 21.78
C GLN A 227 8.10 3.10 23.11
N SER A 228 8.19 4.22 23.84
CA SER A 228 7.50 4.43 25.12
C SER A 228 5.97 4.34 25.00
N LEU A 229 5.39 4.87 23.93
CA LEU A 229 3.95 4.79 23.64
C LEU A 229 3.55 3.40 23.15
N ARG A 230 4.40 2.73 22.36
CA ARG A 230 4.17 1.34 21.93
C ARG A 230 4.13 0.41 23.14
N ASP A 231 5.09 0.56 24.04
CA ASP A 231 5.16 -0.23 25.27
C ASP A 231 3.89 0.00 26.10
N MET A 232 3.45 1.25 26.27
CA MET A 232 2.19 1.58 26.95
C MET A 232 0.95 0.99 26.26
N LEU A 233 0.81 1.13 24.94
CA LEU A 233 -0.30 0.56 24.16
C LEU A 233 -0.31 -0.97 24.20
N SER A 234 0.86 -1.60 24.26
CA SER A 234 0.98 -3.05 24.43
C SER A 234 0.52 -3.50 25.82
N MET A 235 0.84 -2.74 26.88
CA MET A 235 0.33 -3.00 28.24
C MET A 235 -1.19 -2.81 28.34
N LEU A 236 -1.77 -1.90 27.55
CA LEU A 236 -3.21 -1.73 27.43
C LEU A 236 -3.91 -2.92 26.78
N HIS A 237 -3.30 -3.50 25.75
CA HIS A 237 -3.83 -4.69 25.08
C HIS A 237 -3.61 -5.96 25.91
N ASP A 238 -2.53 -6.02 26.69
CA ASP A 238 -2.22 -7.16 27.54
C ASP A 238 -2.93 -7.07 28.90
N LYS A 239 -4.09 -7.71 28.98
CA LYS A 239 -4.93 -7.79 30.19
C LYS A 239 -4.23 -8.42 31.41
N ASN A 240 -3.05 -9.02 31.23
CA ASN A 240 -2.25 -9.67 32.27
C ASN A 240 -0.96 -8.92 32.64
N ALA A 241 -0.67 -7.75 32.05
CA ALA A 241 0.60 -7.04 32.26
C ALA A 241 0.77 -6.43 33.66
N PHE A 242 -0.32 -6.27 34.42
CA PHE A 242 -0.26 -5.69 35.77
C PHE A 242 -0.18 -6.79 36.84
N ALA A 243 0.97 -6.86 37.51
CA ALA A 243 1.13 -7.71 38.68
C ALA A 243 0.16 -7.24 39.80
N PRO A 244 -0.62 -8.13 40.43
CA PRO A 244 -1.52 -7.74 41.49
C PRO A 244 -0.74 -7.12 42.66
N ILE A 245 -1.14 -5.93 43.10
CA ILE A 245 -0.56 -5.29 44.28
C ILE A 245 -1.02 -6.07 45.54
N GLU A 246 -0.14 -6.20 46.53
CA GLU A 246 -0.53 -6.70 47.85
C GLU A 246 -1.52 -5.74 48.53
N ASP A 247 -2.34 -6.28 49.43
CA ASP A 247 -3.40 -5.53 50.08
C ASP A 247 -2.83 -4.30 50.83
N PRO A 248 -3.33 -3.07 50.58
CA PRO A 248 -2.82 -1.87 51.26
C PRO A 248 -2.94 -2.02 52.78
N ALA A 249 -1.89 -1.66 53.53
CA ALA A 249 -1.83 -1.88 54.98
C ALA A 249 -2.94 -1.18 55.80
N THR A 250 -3.65 -0.21 55.21
CA THR A 250 -4.77 0.52 55.79
C THR A 250 -6.15 -0.07 55.45
N LEU A 251 -6.20 -1.09 54.59
CA LEU A 251 -7.45 -1.71 54.17
C LEU A 251 -7.89 -2.77 55.20
N GLN A 252 -9.00 -2.52 55.89
CA GLN A 252 -9.63 -3.53 56.75
C GLN A 252 -10.46 -4.51 55.91
N GLY A 253 -9.81 -5.27 55.05
CA GLY A 253 -10.44 -6.29 54.20
C GLY A 253 -9.45 -6.95 53.24
N THR A 254 -9.86 -8.06 52.62
CA THR A 254 -9.10 -8.72 51.55
C THR A 254 -9.67 -8.32 50.19
N LEU A 255 -8.85 -7.76 49.30
CA LEU A 255 -9.30 -7.44 47.94
C LEU A 255 -9.48 -8.74 47.15
N ARG A 256 -10.63 -8.88 46.47
CA ARG A 256 -10.82 -9.96 45.48
C ARG A 256 -9.88 -9.73 44.30
N ASP A 257 -9.51 -10.78 43.56
CA ASP A 257 -8.50 -10.69 42.48
C ASP A 257 -8.80 -9.61 41.43
N TYR A 258 -10.09 -9.38 41.11
CA TYR A 258 -10.47 -8.31 40.19
C TYR A 258 -10.32 -6.91 40.80
N GLN A 259 -10.44 -6.76 42.12
CA GLN A 259 -10.22 -5.51 42.83
C GLN A 259 -8.73 -5.22 42.97
N LYS A 260 -7.89 -6.26 43.19
CA LYS A 260 -6.42 -6.13 43.15
C LYS A 260 -5.94 -5.67 41.78
N ARG A 261 -6.52 -6.21 40.71
CA ARG A 261 -6.27 -5.76 39.33
C ARG A 261 -6.79 -4.35 39.06
N GLY A 262 -7.96 -3.99 39.60
CA GLY A 262 -8.54 -2.65 39.47
C GLY A 262 -7.74 -1.57 40.21
N VAL A 263 -7.17 -1.89 41.36
CA VAL A 263 -6.26 -1.00 42.10
C VAL A 263 -4.88 -0.94 41.43
N ALA A 264 -4.40 -2.03 40.83
CA ALA A 264 -3.19 -2.01 40.00
C ALA A 264 -3.33 -1.16 38.72
N TRP A 265 -4.56 -0.83 38.34
CA TRP A 265 -4.92 0.03 37.22
C TRP A 265 -4.96 1.53 37.57
N LEU A 266 -5.03 1.87 38.86
CA LEU A 266 -5.09 3.24 39.39
C LEU A 266 -3.72 3.72 39.87
#